data_AF-A0AB39LCR2-F1
#
_entry.id   AF-A0AB39LCR2-F1
#
_cell.length_a   1.000
_cell.length_b   1.000
_cell.length_c   1.000
_cell.angle_alpha   90.00
_cell.angle_beta   90.00
_cell.angle_gamma   90.00
#
_symmetry.space_group_name_H-M   'P 1'
#
loop_
_entity.id
_entity.type
_entity.pdbx_description
1 polymer ?
#
loop_
_entity_poly.entity_id
_entity_poly.type
_entity_poly.pdbx_seq_one_letter_code
_entity_poly.pdbx_strand_id
1 'polypeptide(L)'
;MNIDENISAKVGENLTLRALAKDPNGLSIAYHWWCYYEASTYWDFSHLELEAGRWTLGDMEFIDSWHSSKIEKTWNLPMAGVDTNQISFQIPEDAKSGDTFHIILEVSNQSEFPLKTYKRVIITVE
;
A
#
# COMPACT_ATOMS: atom_id res chain seq x y z
N MET A 1 -3.04 10.12 15.99
CA MET A 1 -2.00 10.24 14.94
C MET A 1 -2.28 11.49 14.13
N ASN A 2 -1.26 12.24 13.76
CA ASN A 2 -1.40 13.45 12.95
C ASN A 2 -0.54 13.33 11.68
N ILE A 3 -1.20 13.37 10.51
CA ILE A 3 -0.63 13.42 9.16
C ILE A 3 -1.72 13.85 8.17
N ASP A 4 -1.35 14.55 7.11
CA ASP A 4 -2.24 14.88 5.99
C ASP A 4 -2.61 13.63 5.18
N GLU A 5 -3.90 13.47 4.88
CA GLU A 5 -4.41 12.25 4.22
C GLU A 5 -4.45 12.34 2.70
N ASN A 6 -4.35 13.55 2.13
CA ASN A 6 -4.36 13.79 0.69
C ASN A 6 -3.27 14.79 0.34
N ILE A 7 -2.38 14.40 -0.57
CA ILE A 7 -1.19 15.17 -0.96
C ILE A 7 -1.13 15.22 -2.48
N SER A 8 -0.88 16.40 -3.03
CA SER A 8 -0.51 16.56 -4.45
C SER A 8 1.00 16.49 -4.60
N ALA A 9 1.48 15.85 -5.66
CA ALA A 9 2.91 15.76 -5.95
C ALA A 9 3.18 15.77 -7.45
N LYS A 10 4.37 16.23 -7.85
CA LYS A 10 4.79 16.22 -9.25
C LYS A 10 5.50 14.91 -9.61
N VAL A 11 5.43 14.57 -10.89
CA VAL A 11 6.26 13.51 -11.48
C VAL A 11 7.74 13.75 -11.14
N GLY A 12 8.44 12.71 -10.66
CA GLY A 12 9.85 12.78 -10.27
C GLY A 12 10.14 13.50 -8.94
N GLU A 13 9.12 14.01 -8.23
CA GLU A 13 9.30 14.72 -6.96
C GLU A 13 9.76 13.79 -5.84
N ASN A 14 10.73 14.25 -5.04
CA ASN A 14 11.11 13.58 -3.79
C ASN A 14 10.19 14.06 -2.66
N LEU A 15 9.27 13.18 -2.25
CA LEU A 15 8.35 13.44 -1.16
C LEU A 15 8.91 12.99 0.18
N THR A 16 8.54 13.71 1.23
CA THR A 16 8.79 13.32 2.63
C THR A 16 7.49 13.36 3.40
N LEU A 17 7.08 12.23 3.96
CA LEU A 17 5.91 12.13 4.84
C LEU A 17 6.38 11.98 6.28
N ARG A 18 5.75 12.72 7.18
CA ARG A 18 6.04 12.65 8.62
C ARG A 18 4.75 12.49 9.41
N ALA A 19 4.76 11.58 10.37
CA ALA A 19 3.61 11.33 11.23
C ALA A 19 3.99 11.30 12.71
N LEU A 20 3.17 11.94 13.54
CA LEU A 20 3.30 11.84 14.99
C LEU A 20 2.20 10.98 15.57
N ALA A 21 2.57 10.04 16.43
CA ALA A 21 1.65 9.16 17.14
C ALA A 21 2.01 9.09 18.62
N LYS A 22 1.03 8.71 19.44
CA LYS A 22 1.17 8.56 20.88
C LYS A 22 0.20 7.48 21.34
N ASP A 23 0.66 6.58 22.19
CA ASP A 23 -0.19 5.66 22.92
C ASP A 23 -0.83 6.38 24.13
N PRO A 24 -2.17 6.27 24.34
CA PRO A 24 -2.84 6.94 25.46
C PRO A 24 -2.32 6.53 26.85
N ASN A 25 -1.80 5.31 26.98
CA ASN A 25 -1.23 4.78 28.21
C ASN A 25 0.27 5.07 28.35
N GLY A 26 0.86 5.81 27.39
CA GLY A 26 2.27 6.17 27.40
C GLY A 26 3.22 5.05 26.99
N LEU A 27 2.71 3.96 26.39
CA LEU A 27 3.56 2.89 25.88
C LEU A 27 4.40 3.36 24.68
N SER A 28 5.57 2.74 24.49
CA SER A 28 6.37 2.93 23.29
C SER A 28 5.59 2.47 22.06
N ILE A 29 5.86 3.11 20.92
CA ILE A 29 5.20 2.84 19.65
C ILE A 29 6.23 2.43 18.59
N ALA A 30 5.82 1.54 17.71
CA ALA A 30 6.52 1.21 16.47
C ALA A 30 5.75 1.77 15.29
N TYR A 31 6.50 2.22 14.28
CA TYR A 31 5.98 2.67 12.99
C TYR A 31 6.29 1.61 11.95
N HIS A 32 5.41 1.46 10.97
CA HIS A 32 5.68 0.71 9.77
C HIS A 32 4.93 1.32 8.58
N TRP A 33 5.65 1.65 7.52
CA TRP A 33 5.10 2.26 6.31
C TRP A 33 5.19 1.30 5.14
N TRP A 34 4.12 1.23 4.35
CA TRP A 34 4.08 0.41 3.15
C TRP A 34 3.17 1.03 2.08
N CYS A 35 3.46 0.73 0.82
CA CYS A 35 2.60 1.13 -0.29
C CYS A 35 1.54 0.05 -0.51
N TYR A 36 0.28 0.46 -0.53
CA TYR A 36 -0.86 -0.40 -0.87
C TYR A 36 -1.03 -0.39 -2.39
N TYR A 37 -0.20 -1.20 -3.05
CA TYR A 37 -0.10 -1.25 -4.50
C TYR A 37 -1.45 -1.52 -5.16
N GLU A 38 -2.19 -2.51 -4.68
CA GLU A 38 -3.47 -2.95 -5.24
C GLU A 38 -4.55 -1.85 -5.20
N ALA A 39 -4.43 -0.90 -4.29
CA ALA A 39 -5.34 0.24 -4.17
C ALA A 39 -4.83 1.49 -4.91
N SER A 40 -3.59 1.49 -5.37
CA SER A 40 -2.94 2.60 -6.08
C SER A 40 -3.22 2.50 -7.58
N THR A 41 -3.58 3.59 -8.24
CA THR A 41 -3.91 3.53 -9.68
C THR A 41 -2.69 3.49 -10.58
N TYR A 42 -1.50 3.89 -10.10
CA TYR A 42 -0.27 3.87 -10.89
C TYR A 42 0.07 2.48 -11.47
N TRP A 43 -0.17 1.39 -10.73
CA TRP A 43 0.08 0.03 -11.22
C TRP A 43 -1.10 -0.60 -11.97
N ASP A 44 -2.28 0.02 -11.91
CA ASP A 44 -3.54 -0.42 -12.52
C ASP A 44 -3.75 -1.95 -12.58
N PHE A 45 -4.27 -2.50 -11.49
CA PHE A 45 -4.64 -3.93 -11.43
C PHE A 45 -6.04 -4.23 -11.98
N SER A 46 -6.67 -3.31 -12.72
CA SER A 46 -8.03 -3.53 -13.24
C SER A 46 -8.08 -4.45 -14.48
N HIS A 47 -6.93 -4.67 -15.12
CA HIS A 47 -6.80 -5.44 -16.36
C HIS A 47 -5.91 -6.68 -16.19
N LEU A 48 -6.24 -7.52 -15.19
CA LEU A 48 -5.56 -8.80 -14.98
C LEU A 48 -6.18 -9.91 -15.85
N GLU A 49 -5.32 -10.74 -16.43
CA GLU A 49 -5.76 -12.00 -17.04
C GLU A 49 -6.26 -12.95 -15.94
N LEU A 50 -7.51 -13.38 -16.07
CA LEU A 50 -8.14 -14.29 -15.12
C LEU A 50 -8.20 -15.71 -15.68
N GLU A 51 -7.87 -16.66 -14.82
CA GLU A 51 -7.99 -18.09 -15.06
C GLU A 51 -9.12 -18.66 -14.20
N ALA A 52 -9.89 -19.56 -14.80
CA ALA A 52 -10.87 -20.34 -14.07
C ALA A 52 -10.19 -21.55 -13.43
N GLY A 53 -10.33 -21.68 -12.11
CA GLY A 53 -10.14 -22.95 -11.43
C GLY A 53 -11.18 -23.94 -11.95
N ARG A 54 -10.71 -25.11 -12.37
CA ARG A 54 -11.58 -26.18 -12.87
C ARG A 54 -11.28 -27.46 -12.14
N TRP A 55 -12.34 -28.18 -11.81
CA TRP A 55 -12.25 -29.51 -11.25
C TRP A 55 -13.25 -30.44 -11.93
N THR A 56 -12.92 -31.73 -11.92
CA THR A 56 -13.67 -32.77 -12.61
C THR A 56 -14.34 -33.72 -11.64
N LEU A 57 -15.61 -34.06 -11.88
CA LEU A 57 -16.32 -35.14 -11.22
C LEU A 57 -16.84 -36.14 -12.26
N GLY A 58 -16.11 -37.24 -12.45
CA GLY A 58 -16.36 -38.14 -13.58
C GLY A 58 -16.11 -37.41 -14.90
N ASP A 59 -17.08 -37.45 -15.82
CA ASP A 59 -17.03 -36.75 -17.12
C ASP A 59 -17.55 -35.29 -17.06
N MET A 60 -17.91 -34.80 -15.87
CA MET A 60 -18.40 -33.44 -15.67
C MET A 60 -17.27 -32.51 -15.25
N GLU A 61 -17.20 -31.34 -15.86
CA GLU A 61 -16.26 -30.27 -15.52
C GLU A 61 -17.01 -29.10 -14.88
N PHE A 62 -16.45 -28.56 -13.80
CA PHE A 62 -17.03 -27.44 -13.05
C PHE A 62 -15.99 -26.34 -12.85
N ILE A 63 -16.45 -25.09 -12.89
CA ILE A 63 -15.65 -23.94 -12.46
C ILE A 63 -15.92 -23.71 -10.97
N ASP A 64 -14.88 -23.77 -10.14
CA ASP A 64 -14.97 -23.50 -8.69
C ASP A 64 -14.48 -22.10 -8.30
N SER A 65 -13.61 -21.49 -9.12
CA SER A 65 -12.99 -20.21 -8.79
C SER A 65 -12.56 -19.43 -10.03
N TRP A 66 -12.37 -18.12 -9.85
CA TRP A 66 -11.68 -17.24 -10.78
C TRP A 66 -10.54 -16.58 -10.02
N HIS A 67 -9.33 -16.64 -10.56
CA HIS A 67 -8.15 -16.04 -9.97
C HIS A 67 -7.28 -15.43 -11.07
N SER A 68 -6.33 -14.56 -10.73
CA SER A 68 -5.36 -14.12 -11.73
C SER A 68 -4.51 -15.30 -12.20
N SER A 69 -3.97 -15.23 -13.41
CA SER A 69 -2.81 -16.07 -13.76
C SER A 69 -1.64 -15.80 -12.80
N LYS A 70 -0.60 -16.63 -12.86
CA LYS A 70 0.60 -16.41 -12.05
C LYS A 70 1.27 -15.11 -12.50
N ILE A 71 1.30 -14.12 -11.62
CA ILE A 71 1.93 -12.83 -11.87
C ILE A 71 3.23 -12.73 -11.05
N GLU A 72 4.32 -12.33 -11.69
CA GLU A 72 5.54 -11.96 -10.97
C GLU A 72 5.37 -10.60 -10.32
N LYS A 73 5.74 -10.48 -9.04
CA LYS A 73 5.67 -9.21 -8.33
C LYS A 73 6.78 -8.28 -8.83
N THR A 74 6.42 -7.40 -9.76
CA THR A 74 7.32 -6.39 -10.33
C THR A 74 7.11 -5.00 -9.73
N TRP A 75 5.97 -4.78 -9.06
CA TRP A 75 5.65 -3.52 -8.40
C TRP A 75 6.45 -3.33 -7.11
N ASN A 76 7.12 -2.18 -7.03
CA ASN A 76 7.89 -1.77 -5.88
C ASN A 76 8.01 -0.25 -5.85
N LEU A 77 7.73 0.36 -4.71
CA LEU A 77 8.00 1.77 -4.44
C LEU A 77 9.04 1.86 -3.32
N PRO A 78 10.33 2.03 -3.65
CA PRO A 78 11.38 2.13 -2.65
C PRO A 78 11.14 3.32 -1.72
N MET A 79 11.05 3.06 -0.42
CA MET A 79 10.89 4.07 0.62
C MET A 79 12.01 3.95 1.64
N ALA A 80 12.64 5.06 1.99
CA ALA A 80 13.59 5.14 3.10
C ALA A 80 12.85 5.45 4.40
N GLY A 81 13.29 4.84 5.51
CA GLY A 81 12.75 5.14 6.85
C GLY A 81 11.44 4.45 7.22
N VAL A 82 11.09 3.35 6.54
CA VAL A 82 9.78 2.67 6.68
C VAL A 82 9.42 2.23 8.09
N ASP A 83 10.37 2.07 9.00
CA ASP A 83 10.10 1.72 10.41
C ASP A 83 10.29 2.91 11.37
N THR A 84 10.18 4.13 10.85
CA THR A 84 10.35 5.38 11.61
C THR A 84 9.14 6.31 11.46
N ASN A 85 9.16 7.43 12.17
CA ASN A 85 8.08 8.42 12.09
C ASN A 85 8.11 9.27 10.80
N GLN A 86 9.07 9.00 9.90
CA GLN A 86 9.25 9.74 8.66
C GLN A 86 9.70 8.81 7.53
N ILE A 87 9.11 8.95 6.36
CA ILE A 87 9.56 8.29 5.14
C ILE A 87 9.91 9.29 4.04
N SER A 88 10.80 8.88 3.15
CA SER A 88 11.09 9.59 1.91
C SER A 88 11.13 8.64 0.74
N PHE A 89 10.59 9.07 -0.41
CA PHE A 89 10.59 8.35 -1.67
C PHE A 89 10.37 9.31 -2.83
N GLN A 90 10.66 8.82 -4.04
CA GLN A 90 10.45 9.58 -5.27
C GLN A 90 9.17 9.12 -5.96
N ILE A 91 8.38 10.07 -6.47
CA ILE A 91 7.32 9.75 -7.43
C ILE A 91 7.96 9.27 -8.73
N PRO A 92 7.60 8.08 -9.26
CA PRO A 92 8.16 7.56 -10.51
C PRO A 92 8.09 8.57 -11.66
N GLU A 93 9.13 8.61 -12.50
CA GLU A 93 9.22 9.54 -13.63
C GLU A 93 8.21 9.24 -14.75
N ASP A 94 7.69 8.02 -14.78
CA ASP A 94 6.69 7.55 -15.74
C ASP A 94 5.25 7.62 -15.20
N ALA A 95 5.06 8.13 -13.98
CA ALA A 95 3.75 8.39 -13.43
C ALA A 95 3.02 9.45 -14.26
N LYS A 96 1.71 9.28 -14.41
CA LYS A 96 0.85 10.17 -15.19
C LYS A 96 0.03 11.06 -14.26
N SER A 97 -0.31 12.24 -14.76
CA SER A 97 -1.25 13.13 -14.05
C SER A 97 -2.56 12.37 -13.75
N GLY A 98 -2.98 12.40 -12.49
CA GLY A 98 -4.11 11.65 -11.96
C GLY A 98 -3.79 10.28 -11.38
N ASP A 99 -2.57 9.75 -11.56
CA ASP A 99 -2.14 8.53 -10.88
C ASP A 99 -2.13 8.74 -9.37
N THR A 100 -2.51 7.71 -8.62
CA THR A 100 -2.55 7.73 -7.16
C THR A 100 -1.61 6.71 -6.55
N PHE A 101 -0.96 7.10 -5.45
CA PHE A 101 -0.19 6.22 -4.58
C PHE A 101 -0.83 6.18 -3.21
N HIS A 102 -1.26 5.01 -2.78
CA HIS A 102 -1.89 4.79 -1.48
C HIS A 102 -0.82 4.32 -0.50
N ILE A 103 -0.36 5.22 0.36
CA ILE A 103 0.65 4.92 1.38
C ILE A 103 -0.03 4.67 2.72
N ILE A 104 0.27 3.56 3.35
CA ILE A 104 -0.29 3.16 4.64
C ILE A 104 0.77 3.33 5.72
N LEU A 105 0.41 4.09 6.75
CA LEU A 105 1.09 4.08 8.02
C LEU A 105 0.37 3.12 8.97
N GLU A 106 1.07 2.09 9.40
CA GLU A 106 0.73 1.27 10.55
C GLU A 106 1.49 1.79 11.79
N VAL A 107 0.79 2.00 12.90
CA VAL A 107 1.41 2.22 14.21
C VAL A 107 0.89 1.21 15.20
N SER A 108 1.81 0.62 15.95
CA SER A 108 1.49 -0.36 17.00
C SER A 108 2.13 0.04 18.32
N ASN A 109 1.41 -0.13 19.43
CA ASN A 109 2.02 0.00 20.76
C ASN A 109 2.81 -1.28 21.12
N GLN A 110 3.76 -1.15 22.03
CA GLN A 110 4.59 -2.26 22.51
C GLN A 110 4.02 -2.81 23.82
N SER A 111 3.30 -3.94 23.73
CA SER A 111 2.69 -4.65 24.87
C SER A 111 2.60 -6.16 24.59
N GLU A 112 2.15 -6.94 25.59
CA GLU A 112 1.86 -8.38 25.43
C GLU A 112 0.77 -8.64 24.38
N PHE A 113 -0.22 -7.74 24.30
CA PHE A 113 -1.31 -7.76 23.31
C PHE A 113 -1.31 -6.43 22.54
N PRO A 114 -0.46 -6.30 21.52
CA PRO A 114 -0.29 -5.03 20.81
C PRO A 114 -1.55 -4.68 20.01
N LEU A 115 -1.98 -3.44 20.14
CA LEU A 115 -3.01 -2.81 19.33
C LEU A 115 -2.36 -2.07 18.16
N LYS A 116 -3.06 -2.06 17.03
CA LYS A 116 -2.63 -1.38 15.81
C LYS A 116 -3.63 -0.32 15.40
N THR A 117 -3.12 0.77 14.84
CA THR A 117 -3.92 1.78 14.15
C THR A 117 -3.30 2.08 12.80
N TYR A 118 -4.15 2.47 11.85
CA TYR A 118 -3.76 2.69 10.47
C TYR A 118 -4.17 4.09 10.03
N LYS A 119 -3.32 4.74 9.25
CA LYS A 119 -3.69 5.93 8.46
C LYS A 119 -3.27 5.71 7.02
N ARG A 120 -4.16 6.08 6.11
CA ARG A 120 -3.91 6.08 4.67
C ARG A 120 -3.64 7.50 4.23
N VAL A 121 -2.55 7.68 3.49
CA VAL A 121 -2.22 8.90 2.76
C VAL A 121 -2.36 8.58 1.27
N ILE A 122 -3.19 9.36 0.58
CA ILE A 122 -3.37 9.28 -0.86
C ILE A 122 -2.55 10.40 -1.48
N ILE A 123 -1.61 10.04 -2.33
CA ILE A 123 -0.84 11.00 -3.10
C ILE A 123 -1.36 10.98 -4.53
N THR A 124 -1.75 12.13 -5.04
CA THR A 124 -2.21 12.30 -6.42
C THR A 124 -1.14 13.03 -7.22
N VAL A 125 -0.77 12.46 -8.36
CA VAL A 125 0.18 13.08 -9.28
C VAL A 125 -0.49 14.21 -10.06
N GLU A 126 0.15 15.38 -10.09
CA GLU A 126 -0.26 16.54 -10.90
C GLU A 126 0.48 16.60 -12.24
#